data_AF-A0A5C5R7H5-F1
#
_entry.id   AF-A0A5C5R7H5-F1
#
_cell.length_a   1.000
_cell.length_b   1.000
_cell.length_c   1.000
_cell.angle_alpha   90.00
_cell.angle_beta   90.00
_cell.angle_gamma   90.00
#
_symmetry.space_group_name_H-M   'P 1'
#
loop_
_entity.id
_entity.type
_entity.pdbx_description
1 polymer ?
#
loop_
_entity_poly.entity_id
_entity_poly.type
_entity_poly.pdbx_seq_one_letter_code
_entity_poly.pdbx_strand_id
1 'polypeptide(L)'
;RLSERLTVKFGLSVPGVGSAEATVAPRAREPEGEGPVDTWDLQDLLTEVRDKVRKQRPGGVVVFVDEIQQGDPASLRTLSYTWQNLQARRPDLPVALFGAGLPTSTAVINKAVTNAERFDYRTLGGLSDDAAAIALAAPAQQRGVQWTPEALRRAVARAEGYPYTVQLIGEHTWAA
;
A
#
# COMPACT_ATOMS: atom_id res chain seq x y z
N ARG A 1 -25.16 4.50 -0.13
CA ARG A 1 -23.87 5.13 -0.55
C ARG A 1 -22.73 4.13 -0.35
N LEU A 2 -21.63 4.20 -1.11
CA LEU A 2 -20.50 3.27 -0.95
C LEU A 2 -19.89 3.25 0.46
N SER A 3 -19.87 4.40 1.13
CA SER A 3 -19.44 4.55 2.53
C SER A 3 -20.30 3.76 3.52
N GLU A 4 -21.47 3.28 3.11
CA GLU A 4 -22.38 2.44 3.91
C GLU A 4 -22.26 0.95 3.56
N ARG A 5 -21.39 0.58 2.60
CA ARG A 5 -21.23 -0.79 2.09
C ARG A 5 -19.82 -1.34 2.25
N LEU A 6 -18.85 -0.49 2.58
CA LEU A 6 -17.45 -0.86 2.77
C LEU A 6 -17.10 -0.90 4.26
N THR A 7 -16.39 -1.95 4.67
CA THR A 7 -15.68 -1.93 5.95
C THR A 7 -14.47 -1.03 5.77
N VAL A 8 -14.47 0.12 6.43
CA VAL A 8 -13.35 1.06 6.36
C VAL A 8 -12.53 0.94 7.64
N LYS A 9 -11.26 0.54 7.49
CA LYS A 9 -10.28 0.62 8.55
C LYS A 9 -9.59 1.98 8.48
N PHE A 10 -9.69 2.74 9.57
CA PHE A 10 -8.99 3.99 9.76
C PHE A 10 -7.77 3.72 10.64
N GLY A 11 -6.57 3.83 10.09
CA GLY A 11 -5.33 3.81 10.86
C GLY A 11 -4.86 5.23 11.15
N LEU A 12 -4.63 5.53 12.42
CA LEU A 12 -3.94 6.74 12.86
C LEU A 12 -2.55 6.35 13.36
N SER A 13 -1.50 6.73 12.64
CA SER A 13 -0.12 6.46 13.06
C SER A 13 0.62 7.76 13.37
N VAL A 14 1.34 7.77 14.49
CA VAL A 14 2.26 8.84 14.86
C VAL A 14 3.67 8.25 14.93
N PRO A 15 4.64 8.73 14.13
CA PRO A 15 6.02 8.24 14.17
C PRO A 15 6.59 8.28 15.59
N GLY A 16 7.09 7.13 16.07
CA GLY A 16 7.71 7.00 17.40
C GLY A 16 6.76 6.86 18.60
N VAL A 17 5.44 7.01 18.41
CA VAL A 17 4.44 6.95 19.51
C VAL A 17 3.49 5.75 19.37
N GLY A 18 3.31 5.23 18.15
CA GLY A 18 2.50 4.05 17.88
C GLY A 18 1.38 4.32 16.87
N SER A 19 0.55 3.31 16.62
CA SER A 19 -0.63 3.42 15.75
C SER A 19 -1.88 2.97 16.47
N ALA A 20 -3.01 3.59 16.15
CA ALA A 20 -4.34 3.21 16.59
C ALA A 20 -5.20 2.94 15.36
N GLU A 21 -5.83 1.78 15.31
CA GLU A 21 -6.73 1.40 14.22
C GLU A 21 -8.17 1.38 14.72
N ALA A 22 -9.06 2.06 14.01
CA ALA A 22 -10.50 1.98 14.22
C ALA A 22 -11.15 1.35 12.99
N THR A 23 -11.87 0.25 13.19
CA THR A 23 -12.66 -0.37 12.12
C THR A 23 -14.09 0.13 12.21
N VAL A 24 -14.56 0.81 11.17
CA VAL A 24 -15.99 1.12 11.02
C VAL A 24 -16.58 0.09 10.08
N ALA A 25 -17.26 -0.89 10.66
CA ALA A 25 -18.11 -1.80 9.89
C ALA A 25 -19.43 -1.08 9.55
N PRO A 26 -19.96 -1.25 8.32
CA PRO A 26 -21.24 -0.67 7.97
C PRO A 26 -22.35 -1.20 8.88
N ARG A 27 -23.34 -0.35 9.22
CA ARG A 27 -24.58 -0.83 9.84
C ARG A 27 -25.23 -1.79 8.86
N ALA A 28 -25.48 -3.02 9.30
CA ALA A 28 -26.15 -4.06 8.52
C ALA A 28 -27.41 -3.50 7.86
N ARG A 29 -27.29 -3.15 6.59
CA ARG A 29 -28.37 -2.85 5.68
C ARG A 29 -28.05 -3.66 4.44
N GLU A 30 -29.00 -4.46 3.99
CA GLU A 30 -28.85 -5.20 2.74
C GLU A 30 -28.40 -4.21 1.65
N PRO A 31 -27.38 -4.56 0.84
CA PRO A 31 -26.83 -3.64 -0.12
C PRO A 31 -27.87 -3.33 -1.20
N GLU A 32 -28.60 -2.22 -1.05
CA GLU A 32 -29.36 -1.66 -2.17
C GLU A 32 -28.34 -1.17 -3.22
N GLY A 33 -28.18 -1.97 -4.30
CA GLY A 33 -27.38 -1.67 -5.49
C GLY A 33 -26.33 -2.74 -5.83
N GLU A 34 -26.70 -3.83 -6.50
CA GLU A 34 -25.77 -4.88 -6.98
C GLU A 34 -24.87 -4.45 -8.17
N GLY A 35 -24.75 -3.16 -8.44
CA GLY A 35 -23.96 -2.63 -9.56
C GLY A 35 -22.46 -2.50 -9.25
N PRO A 36 -21.60 -2.54 -10.29
CA PRO A 36 -20.18 -2.22 -10.15
C PRO A 36 -19.98 -0.79 -9.65
N VAL A 37 -18.93 -0.58 -8.85
CA VAL A 37 -18.53 0.74 -8.35
C VAL A 37 -18.05 1.60 -9.52
N ASP A 38 -18.68 2.75 -9.71
CA ASP A 38 -18.31 3.70 -10.75
C ASP A 38 -17.32 4.78 -10.25
N THR A 39 -16.86 5.60 -11.20
CA THR A 39 -15.88 6.65 -10.98
C THR A 39 -16.36 7.77 -10.04
N TRP A 40 -17.64 8.11 -10.02
CA TRP A 40 -18.22 9.17 -9.17
C TRP A 40 -18.42 8.66 -7.76
N ASP A 41 -18.91 7.45 -7.67
CA ASP A 41 -19.09 6.66 -6.46
C ASP A 41 -17.80 6.61 -5.61
N LEU A 42 -16.66 6.29 -6.25
CA LEU A 42 -15.36 6.29 -5.57
C LEU A 42 -14.87 7.71 -5.22
N GLN A 43 -15.14 8.71 -6.05
CA GLN A 43 -14.77 10.11 -5.76
C GLN A 43 -15.50 10.65 -4.53
N ASP A 44 -16.79 10.37 -4.44
CA ASP A 44 -17.65 10.78 -3.33
C ASP A 44 -17.18 10.12 -2.04
N LEU A 45 -16.85 8.83 -2.08
CA LEU A 45 -16.28 8.11 -0.95
C LEU A 45 -14.98 8.76 -0.46
N LEU A 46 -14.00 8.97 -1.35
CA LEU A 46 -12.71 9.55 -0.98
C LEU A 46 -12.86 10.98 -0.42
N THR A 47 -13.78 11.75 -1.00
CA THR A 47 -14.16 13.07 -0.52
C THR A 47 -14.74 13.03 0.89
N GLU A 48 -15.72 12.14 1.12
CA GLU A 48 -16.41 12.01 2.39
C GLU A 48 -15.43 11.54 3.48
N VAL A 49 -14.60 10.55 3.19
CA VAL A 49 -13.55 10.06 4.09
C VAL A 49 -12.58 11.18 4.44
N ARG A 50 -12.10 11.93 3.44
CA ARG A 50 -11.21 13.08 3.66
C ARG A 50 -11.87 14.15 4.53
N ASP A 51 -13.14 14.47 4.27
CA ASP A 51 -13.87 15.48 5.05
C ASP A 51 -14.08 15.04 6.51
N LYS A 52 -14.29 13.74 6.76
CA LYS A 52 -14.35 13.18 8.11
C LYS A 52 -13.00 13.24 8.83
N VAL A 53 -11.91 12.88 8.15
CA VAL A 53 -10.55 12.98 8.72
C VAL A 53 -10.24 14.43 9.11
N ARG A 54 -10.50 15.39 8.21
CA ARG A 54 -10.23 16.81 8.45
C ARG A 54 -10.98 17.38 9.66
N LYS A 55 -12.20 16.90 9.94
CA LYS A 55 -12.98 17.33 11.11
C LYS A 55 -12.32 16.93 12.44
N GLN A 56 -11.50 15.89 12.46
CA GLN A 56 -10.83 15.41 13.67
C GLN A 56 -9.43 16.01 13.81
N ARG A 57 -8.70 16.18 12.70
CA ARG A 57 -7.34 16.72 12.67
C ARG A 57 -6.92 17.16 11.26
N PRO A 58 -5.95 18.08 11.12
CA PRO A 58 -5.27 18.27 9.85
C PRO A 58 -4.72 16.94 9.33
N GLY A 59 -5.02 16.60 8.07
CA GLY A 59 -4.63 15.32 7.49
C GLY A 59 -5.21 15.06 6.11
N GLY A 60 -4.73 13.99 5.48
CA GLY A 60 -5.16 13.50 4.18
C GLY A 60 -5.57 12.04 4.22
N VAL A 61 -5.90 11.49 3.07
CA VAL A 61 -6.24 10.07 2.88
C VAL A 61 -5.21 9.43 1.97
N VAL A 62 -4.69 8.27 2.34
CA VAL A 62 -3.85 7.48 1.44
C VAL A 62 -4.54 6.15 1.17
N VAL A 63 -4.67 5.79 -0.10
CA VAL A 63 -5.20 4.51 -0.56
C VAL A 63 -4.03 3.65 -1.02
N PHE A 64 -3.90 2.47 -0.44
CA PHE A 64 -2.94 1.45 -0.87
C PHE A 64 -3.70 0.33 -1.58
N VAL A 65 -3.23 -0.03 -2.77
CA VAL A 65 -3.75 -1.16 -3.55
C VAL A 65 -2.59 -2.11 -3.79
N ASP A 66 -2.63 -3.27 -3.12
CA ASP A 66 -1.66 -4.32 -3.37
C ASP A 66 -2.13 -5.20 -4.54
N GLU A 67 -1.18 -5.82 -5.23
CA GLU A 67 -1.40 -6.66 -6.40
C GLU A 67 -2.33 -5.99 -7.45
N ILE A 68 -2.07 -4.72 -7.76
CA ILE A 68 -2.95 -3.89 -8.61
C ILE A 68 -3.29 -4.55 -9.94
N GLN A 69 -2.40 -5.37 -10.50
CA GLN A 69 -2.61 -6.10 -11.73
C GLN A 69 -3.69 -7.19 -11.67
N GLN A 70 -4.17 -7.56 -10.48
CA GLN A 70 -5.28 -8.48 -10.29
C GLN A 70 -6.64 -7.81 -10.49
N GLY A 71 -6.68 -6.47 -10.51
CA GLY A 71 -7.90 -5.72 -10.78
C GLY A 71 -8.41 -6.01 -12.19
N ASP A 72 -9.73 -6.21 -12.32
CA ASP A 72 -10.35 -6.32 -13.63
C ASP A 72 -10.25 -4.98 -14.41
N PRO A 73 -10.35 -5.00 -15.74
CA PRO A 73 -10.19 -3.79 -16.54
C PRO A 73 -11.18 -2.67 -16.22
N ALA A 74 -12.40 -2.97 -15.74
CA ALA A 74 -13.36 -1.93 -15.36
C ALA A 74 -12.94 -1.27 -14.04
N SER A 75 -12.53 -2.06 -13.04
CA SER A 75 -12.01 -1.56 -11.76
C SER A 75 -10.77 -0.68 -11.93
N LEU A 76 -9.82 -1.09 -12.79
CA LEU A 76 -8.62 -0.30 -13.11
C LEU A 76 -8.97 1.05 -13.77
N ARG A 77 -9.96 1.06 -14.68
CA ARG A 77 -10.48 2.30 -15.28
C ARG A 77 -11.17 3.19 -14.26
N THR A 78 -12.01 2.62 -13.41
CA THR A 78 -12.67 3.35 -12.32
C THR A 78 -11.62 4.04 -11.45
N LEU A 79 -10.59 3.32 -10.98
CA LEU A 79 -9.48 3.88 -10.20
C LEU A 79 -8.77 5.03 -10.94
N SER A 80 -8.36 4.80 -12.19
CA SER A 80 -7.64 5.82 -12.98
C SER A 80 -8.49 7.08 -13.21
N TYR A 81 -9.74 6.92 -13.65
CA TYR A 81 -10.61 8.05 -13.96
C TYR A 81 -11.04 8.81 -12.70
N THR A 82 -11.24 8.12 -11.57
CA THR A 82 -11.44 8.78 -10.28
C THR A 82 -10.24 9.68 -9.97
N TRP A 83 -9.02 9.18 -10.11
CA TRP A 83 -7.82 9.96 -9.83
C TRP A 83 -7.64 11.15 -10.78
N GLN A 84 -7.88 10.94 -12.06
CA GLN A 84 -7.83 12.00 -13.07
C GLN A 84 -8.84 13.11 -12.76
N ASN A 85 -10.07 12.74 -12.40
CA ASN A 85 -11.13 13.69 -12.08
C ASN A 85 -10.82 14.48 -10.80
N LEU A 86 -10.30 13.82 -9.76
CA LEU A 86 -9.90 14.49 -8.52
C LEU A 86 -8.79 15.51 -8.78
N GLN A 87 -7.75 15.15 -9.53
CA GLN A 87 -6.67 16.08 -9.86
C GLN A 87 -7.16 17.28 -10.68
N ALA A 88 -8.04 17.05 -11.66
CA ALA A 88 -8.54 18.12 -12.52
C ALA A 88 -9.50 19.08 -11.78
N ARG A 89 -10.36 18.56 -10.91
CA ARG A 89 -11.43 19.34 -10.26
C ARG A 89 -11.02 19.89 -8.90
N ARG A 90 -10.18 19.15 -8.18
CA ARG A 90 -9.82 19.41 -6.78
C ARG A 90 -8.32 19.16 -6.54
N PRO A 91 -7.42 19.92 -7.19
CA PRO A 91 -5.97 19.69 -7.12
C PRO A 91 -5.41 19.76 -5.68
N ASP A 92 -6.04 20.53 -4.79
CA ASP A 92 -5.62 20.69 -3.40
C ASP A 92 -6.26 19.67 -2.43
N LEU A 93 -6.96 18.65 -2.94
CA LEU A 93 -7.54 17.59 -2.13
C LEU A 93 -6.40 16.67 -1.63
N PRO A 94 -6.11 16.59 -0.30
CA PRO A 94 -4.98 15.82 0.21
C PRO A 94 -5.30 14.33 0.22
N VAL A 95 -5.34 13.72 -0.96
CA VAL A 95 -5.60 12.30 -1.17
C VAL A 95 -4.48 11.74 -2.04
N ALA A 96 -3.89 10.61 -1.66
CA ALA A 96 -2.85 9.89 -2.42
C ALA A 96 -3.28 8.44 -2.72
N LEU A 97 -2.81 7.88 -3.85
CA LEU A 97 -3.00 6.49 -4.25
C LEU A 97 -1.64 5.86 -4.54
N PHE A 98 -1.37 4.72 -3.92
CA PHE A 98 -0.19 3.92 -4.19
C PHE A 98 -0.62 2.51 -4.59
N GLY A 99 -0.15 2.06 -5.74
CA GLY A 99 -0.31 0.69 -6.22
C GLY A 99 0.99 -0.08 -6.06
N ALA A 100 0.92 -1.31 -5.57
CA ALA A 100 2.00 -2.29 -5.58
C ALA A 100 1.59 -3.49 -6.45
N GLY A 101 2.58 -4.18 -7.00
CA GLY A 101 2.33 -5.35 -7.84
C GLY A 101 3.59 -5.83 -8.53
N LEU A 102 3.42 -6.86 -9.36
CA LEU A 102 4.50 -7.47 -10.12
C LEU A 102 5.06 -6.52 -11.19
N PRO A 103 6.26 -6.78 -11.75
CA PRO A 103 6.81 -6.01 -12.86
C PRO A 103 5.88 -5.91 -14.09
N THR A 104 4.99 -6.90 -14.26
CA THR A 104 3.97 -6.93 -15.34
C THR A 104 2.82 -5.96 -15.12
N SER A 105 2.69 -5.36 -13.93
CA SER A 105 1.56 -4.49 -13.57
C SER A 105 1.40 -3.31 -14.52
N THR A 106 2.51 -2.67 -14.91
CA THR A 106 2.49 -1.56 -15.86
C THR A 106 1.84 -1.96 -17.19
N ALA A 107 2.15 -3.16 -17.71
CA ALA A 107 1.56 -3.64 -18.96
C ALA A 107 0.05 -3.92 -18.82
N VAL A 108 -0.37 -4.48 -17.68
CA VAL A 108 -1.79 -4.73 -17.39
C VAL A 108 -2.57 -3.42 -17.29
N ILE A 109 -2.04 -2.44 -16.55
CA ILE A 109 -2.66 -1.11 -16.39
C ILE A 109 -2.75 -0.40 -17.74
N ASN A 110 -1.65 -0.37 -18.53
CA ASN A 110 -1.64 0.24 -19.86
C ASN A 110 -2.66 -0.38 -20.83
N LYS A 111 -2.93 -1.69 -20.71
CA LYS A 111 -3.95 -2.36 -21.54
C LYS A 111 -5.37 -1.96 -21.13
N ALA A 112 -5.61 -1.69 -19.86
CA ALA A 112 -6.92 -1.34 -19.35
C ALA A 112 -7.22 0.17 -19.49
N VAL A 113 -6.21 1.03 -19.32
CA VAL A 113 -6.35 2.46 -19.07
C VAL A 113 -5.59 3.27 -20.13
N THR A 114 -6.29 4.16 -20.84
CA THR A 114 -5.74 4.91 -21.98
C THR A 114 -4.78 6.04 -21.61
N ASN A 115 -4.73 6.44 -20.35
CA ASN A 115 -3.87 7.50 -19.81
C ASN A 115 -2.95 6.98 -18.71
N ALA A 116 -2.63 5.68 -18.77
CA ALA A 116 -1.86 4.98 -17.77
C ALA A 116 -0.43 5.53 -17.65
N GLU A 117 0.11 6.20 -18.67
CA GLU A 117 1.40 6.88 -18.64
C GLU A 117 1.48 8.02 -17.60
N ARG A 118 0.34 8.48 -17.08
CA ARG A 118 0.27 9.53 -16.06
C ARG A 118 0.54 9.02 -14.64
N PHE A 119 0.56 7.71 -14.43
CA PHE A 119 0.99 7.15 -13.15
C PHE A 119 2.51 7.26 -13.00
N ASP A 120 2.97 7.53 -11.78
CA ASP A 120 4.39 7.50 -11.45
C ASP A 120 4.83 6.05 -11.17
N TYR A 121 5.29 5.35 -12.20
CA TYR A 121 5.77 3.97 -12.06
C TYR A 121 7.18 3.95 -11.45
N ARG A 122 7.32 3.26 -10.32
CA ARG A 122 8.60 3.03 -9.65
C ARG A 122 8.90 1.54 -9.59
N THR A 123 9.99 1.13 -10.22
CA THR A 123 10.49 -0.24 -10.11
C THR A 123 11.34 -0.36 -8.84
N LEU A 124 10.96 -1.28 -7.95
CA LEU A 124 11.76 -1.65 -6.80
C LEU A 124 12.71 -2.79 -7.19
N GLY A 125 14.01 -2.57 -7.00
CA GLY A 125 15.04 -3.60 -7.18
C GLY A 125 15.22 -4.47 -5.93
N GLY A 126 16.23 -5.33 -5.97
CA GLY A 126 16.72 -6.01 -4.77
C GLY A 126 17.24 -5.04 -3.71
N LEU A 127 17.34 -5.51 -2.48
CA LEU A 127 17.99 -4.81 -1.37
C LEU A 127 19.47 -4.60 -1.68
N SER A 128 20.01 -3.44 -1.31
CA SER A 128 21.45 -3.27 -1.20
C SER A 128 22.02 -4.14 -0.08
N ASP A 129 23.33 -4.40 -0.13
CA ASP A 129 24.02 -5.14 0.93
C ASP A 129 23.80 -4.51 2.32
N ASP A 130 23.83 -3.18 2.41
CA ASP A 130 23.54 -2.45 3.65
C ASP A 130 22.09 -2.66 4.12
N ALA A 131 21.13 -2.63 3.20
CA ALA A 131 19.72 -2.85 3.54
C ALA A 131 19.47 -4.31 3.97
N ALA A 132 20.11 -5.28 3.32
CA ALA A 132 20.06 -6.69 3.72
C ALA A 132 20.73 -6.90 5.09
N ALA A 133 21.86 -6.24 5.36
CA ALA A 133 22.54 -6.29 6.65
C ALA A 133 21.66 -5.74 7.76
N ILE A 134 21.01 -4.59 7.54
CA ILE A 134 20.05 -3.99 8.48
C ILE A 134 18.87 -4.93 8.73
N ALA A 135 18.31 -5.51 7.66
CA ALA A 135 17.17 -6.42 7.75
C ALA A 135 17.46 -7.69 8.57
N LEU A 136 18.71 -8.17 8.60
CA LEU A 136 19.14 -9.30 9.44
C LEU A 136 19.51 -8.87 10.86
N ALA A 137 20.30 -7.80 11.00
CA ALA A 137 20.92 -7.43 12.25
C ALA A 137 19.96 -6.70 13.19
N ALA A 138 19.12 -5.79 12.68
CA ALA A 138 18.25 -4.97 13.52
C ALA A 138 17.22 -5.80 14.30
N PRO A 139 16.51 -6.80 13.69
CA PRO A 139 15.59 -7.65 14.45
C PRO A 139 16.29 -8.49 15.54
N ALA A 140 17.49 -9.00 15.26
CA ALA A 140 18.28 -9.74 16.24
C ALA A 140 18.70 -8.83 17.42
N GLN A 141 19.17 -7.62 17.13
CA GLN A 141 19.60 -6.64 18.13
C GLN A 141 18.45 -6.22 19.05
N GLN A 142 17.23 -6.07 18.52
CA GLN A 142 16.02 -5.80 19.33
C GLN A 142 15.71 -6.91 20.35
N ARG A 143 16.25 -8.12 20.15
CA ARG A 143 16.15 -9.25 21.07
C ARG A 143 17.41 -9.47 21.90
N GLY A 144 18.35 -8.52 21.88
CA GLY A 144 19.64 -8.64 22.57
C GLY A 144 20.60 -9.65 21.96
N VAL A 145 20.33 -10.12 20.74
CA VAL A 145 21.19 -11.06 20.00
C VAL A 145 22.01 -10.28 18.98
N GLN A 146 23.27 -10.66 18.80
CA GLN A 146 24.15 -10.03 17.82
C GLN A 146 24.68 -11.02 16.79
N TRP A 147 24.75 -10.56 15.55
CA TRP A 147 25.51 -11.23 14.52
C TRP A 147 27.00 -10.92 14.69
N THR A 148 27.85 -11.93 14.50
CA THR A 148 29.26 -11.64 14.25
C THR A 148 29.40 -10.95 12.89
N PRO A 149 30.36 -10.03 12.71
CA PRO A 149 30.55 -9.33 11.43
C PRO A 149 30.75 -10.30 10.25
N GLU A 150 31.42 -11.42 10.48
CA GLU A 150 31.65 -12.45 9.46
C GLU A 150 30.36 -13.21 9.09
N ALA A 151 29.56 -13.61 10.08
CA ALA A 151 28.28 -14.29 9.80
C ALA A 151 27.33 -13.38 9.02
N LEU A 152 27.25 -12.09 9.40
CA LEU A 152 26.41 -11.12 8.72
C LEU A 152 26.83 -10.92 7.26
N ARG A 153 28.14 -10.74 6.99
CA ARG A 153 28.65 -10.62 5.61
C ARG A 153 28.31 -11.82 4.75
N ARG A 154 28.47 -13.04 5.27
CA ARG A 154 28.12 -14.26 4.52
C ARG A 154 26.62 -14.37 4.26
N ALA A 155 25.80 -14.02 5.25
CA ALA A 155 24.35 -14.01 5.12
C ALA A 155 23.90 -13.01 4.04
N VAL A 156 24.44 -11.79 4.05
CA VAL A 156 24.16 -10.76 3.05
C VAL A 156 24.60 -11.21 1.65
N ALA A 157 25.83 -11.70 1.51
CA ALA A 157 26.33 -12.20 0.23
C ALA A 157 25.48 -13.36 -0.31
N ARG A 158 24.99 -14.25 0.57
CA ARG A 158 24.12 -15.37 0.17
C ARG A 158 22.72 -14.92 -0.24
N ALA A 159 22.25 -13.81 0.30
CA ALA A 159 20.93 -13.27 0.00
C ALA A 159 20.83 -12.65 -1.40
N GLU A 160 21.95 -12.18 -1.97
CA GLU A 160 22.03 -11.56 -3.31
C GLU A 160 20.99 -10.43 -3.49
N GLY A 161 20.68 -9.71 -2.41
CA GLY A 161 19.68 -8.64 -2.40
C GLY A 161 18.22 -9.11 -2.45
N TYR A 162 17.91 -10.40 -2.52
CA TYR A 162 16.52 -10.88 -2.58
C TYR A 162 15.86 -10.86 -1.19
N PRO A 163 14.79 -10.07 -0.96
CA PRO A 163 14.15 -9.95 0.36
C PRO A 163 13.71 -11.28 0.96
N TYR A 164 13.15 -12.17 0.14
CA TYR A 164 12.72 -13.50 0.57
C TYR A 164 13.90 -14.35 1.08
N THR A 165 15.03 -14.31 0.39
CA THR A 165 16.25 -15.03 0.83
C THR A 165 16.80 -14.46 2.13
N VAL A 166 16.77 -13.13 2.30
CA VAL A 166 17.14 -12.48 3.57
C VAL A 166 16.28 -13.01 4.72
N GLN A 167 14.97 -13.07 4.53
CA GLN A 167 14.04 -13.59 5.54
C GLN A 167 14.33 -15.05 5.89
N LEU A 168 14.53 -15.89 4.87
CA LEU A 168 14.80 -17.31 5.05
C LEU A 168 16.12 -17.56 5.79
N ILE A 169 17.16 -16.77 5.50
CA ILE A 169 18.44 -16.84 6.24
C ILE A 169 18.22 -16.43 7.69
N GLY A 170 17.51 -15.32 7.94
CA GLY A 170 17.20 -14.87 9.30
C GLY A 170 16.45 -15.92 10.12
N GLU A 171 15.43 -16.55 9.52
CA GLU A 171 14.65 -17.62 10.16
C GLU A 171 15.51 -18.84 10.51
N HIS A 172 16.24 -19.38 9.54
CA HIS A 172 17.03 -20.60 9.76
C HIS A 172 18.23 -20.40 10.68
N THR A 173 18.86 -19.22 10.66
CA THR A 173 19.95 -18.91 11.59
C THR A 173 19.45 -18.73 13.02
N TRP A 174 18.19 -18.32 13.21
CA TRP A 174 17.56 -18.23 14.53
C TRP A 174 17.22 -19.61 15.11
N ALA A 175 16.88 -20.58 14.26
CA ALA A 175 16.48 -21.93 14.65
C ALA A 175 17.65 -22.91 14.85
N ALA A 176 18.88 -22.52 14.47
CA ALA A 176 20.09 -23.35 14.57
C ALA A 176 20.72 -23.30 15.98
#